data_AF-A0A2V9ZMA4-F1
#
_entry.id   AF-A0A2V9ZMA4-F1
#
_cell.length_a   1.000
_cell.length_b   1.000
_cell.length_c   1.000
_cell.angle_alpha   90.00
_cell.angle_beta   90.00
_cell.angle_gamma   90.00
#
_symmetry.space_group_name_H-M   'P 1'
#
loop_
_entity.id
_entity.type
_entity.pdbx_description
1 polymer ?
#
loop_
_entity_poly.entity_id
_entity_poly.type
_entity_poly.pdbx_seq_one_letter_code
_entity_poly.pdbx_strand_id
1 'polypeptide(L)'
;MAVNITKRVKLDGKGWRFCPVTENARRVIVNGQKLDLDGRYYIDFLQDGERKRLAAGATPAEALAKAEQQKRLLAAQKAAAEAGIEL
;
A
#
# COMPACT_ATOMS: atom_id res chain seq x y z
N MET A 1 13.11 -1.45 1.33
CA MET A 1 11.88 -1.53 2.15
C MET A 1 10.70 -1.65 1.21
N ALA A 2 9.80 -2.61 1.42
CA ALA A 2 8.67 -2.83 0.52
C ALA A 2 7.45 -2.03 0.98
N VAL A 3 6.89 -1.21 0.08
CA VAL A 3 5.60 -0.54 0.25
C VAL A 3 4.68 -1.07 -0.83
N ASN A 4 3.61 -1.76 -0.44
CA ASN A 4 2.67 -2.39 -1.35
C ASN A 4 1.35 -1.59 -1.37
N ILE A 5 0.83 -1.31 -2.55
CA ILE A 5 -0.49 -0.70 -2.69
C ILE A 5 -1.54 -1.81 -2.68
N THR A 6 -2.56 -1.67 -1.84
CA THR A 6 -3.69 -2.60 -1.76
C THR A 6 -5.01 -1.84 -1.89
N LYS A 7 -6.06 -2.56 -2.29
CA LYS A 7 -7.44 -2.06 -2.27
C LYS A 7 -8.31 -3.01 -1.47
N ARG A 8 -9.29 -2.46 -0.75
CA ARG A 8 -10.26 -3.25 0.00
C ARG A 8 -11.41 -3.62 -0.93
N VAL A 9 -11.56 -4.92 -1.19
CA VAL A 9 -12.51 -5.47 -2.17
C VAL A 9 -13.45 -6.45 -1.47
N LYS A 10 -14.73 -6.46 -1.84
CA LYS A 10 -15.67 -7.47 -1.35
C LYS A 10 -15.59 -8.66 -2.31
N LEU A 11 -15.07 -9.78 -1.83
CA LEU A 11 -15.02 -11.02 -2.58
C LEU A 11 -16.25 -11.85 -2.26
N ASP A 12 -16.90 -12.38 -3.30
CA ASP A 12 -18.08 -13.21 -3.12
C ASP A 12 -17.76 -14.44 -2.24
N GLY A 13 -18.65 -14.71 -1.27
CA GLY A 13 -18.46 -15.76 -0.25
C GLY A 13 -17.28 -15.59 0.73
N LYS A 14 -16.39 -14.59 0.57
CA LYS A 14 -15.18 -14.41 1.40
C LYS A 14 -15.14 -13.09 2.18
N GLY A 15 -16.13 -12.23 1.99
CA GLY A 15 -16.22 -10.93 2.65
C GLY A 15 -15.18 -9.93 2.15
N TRP A 16 -14.93 -8.90 2.95
CA TRP A 16 -13.97 -7.85 2.60
C TRP A 16 -12.52 -8.33 2.76
N ARG A 17 -11.71 -8.17 1.71
CA ARG A 17 -10.29 -8.52 1.71
C ARG A 17 -9.45 -7.36 1.16
N PHE A 18 -8.20 -7.27 1.61
CA PHE A 18 -7.21 -6.38 1.03
C PHE A 18 -6.45 -7.13 -0.05
N CYS A 19 -6.54 -6.64 -1.29
CA CYS A 19 -5.92 -7.27 -2.44
C CYS A 19 -4.84 -6.35 -3.02
N PRO A 20 -3.69 -6.92 -3.43
CA PRO A 20 -2.61 -6.15 -4.04
C PRO A 20 -3.06 -5.54 -5.38
N VAL A 21 -2.65 -4.29 -5.62
CA VAL A 21 -2.83 -3.60 -6.89
C VAL A 21 -1.57 -3.82 -7.73
N THR A 22 -1.71 -4.35 -8.95
CA THR A 22 -0.60 -4.57 -9.89
C THR A 22 -0.44 -3.40 -10.86
N GLU A 23 0.76 -3.26 -11.46
CA GLU A 23 1.42 -2.09 -12.10
C GLU A 23 0.57 -1.00 -12.78
N ASN A 24 -0.59 -1.29 -13.36
CA ASN A 24 -1.49 -0.24 -13.79
C ASN A 24 -2.47 0.04 -12.68
N ALA A 25 -2.12 0.91 -11.73
CA ALA A 25 -2.84 1.27 -10.50
C ALA A 25 -4.36 1.55 -10.63
N ARG A 26 -4.92 1.50 -11.84
CA ARG A 26 -6.33 1.45 -12.21
C ARG A 26 -7.00 0.06 -12.12
N ARG A 27 -6.26 -1.05 -11.97
CA ARG A 27 -6.84 -2.41 -11.99
C ARG A 27 -6.27 -3.30 -10.89
N VAL A 28 -7.14 -3.90 -10.10
CA VAL A 28 -6.80 -5.01 -9.21
C VAL A 28 -7.18 -6.30 -9.91
N ILE A 29 -6.23 -7.22 -9.99
CA ILE A 29 -6.46 -8.58 -10.46
C ILE A 29 -6.55 -9.47 -9.22
N VAL A 30 -7.73 -10.05 -8.96
CA VAL A 30 -7.90 -11.06 -7.92
C VAL A 30 -8.21 -12.38 -8.60
N ASN A 31 -7.36 -13.40 -8.40
CA ASN A 31 -7.52 -14.72 -9.03
C ASN A 31 -7.70 -14.66 -10.56
N GLY A 32 -7.00 -13.76 -11.25
CA GLY A 32 -7.12 -13.58 -12.70
C GLY A 32 -8.33 -12.76 -13.16
N GLN A 33 -9.26 -12.40 -12.27
CA GLN A 33 -10.40 -11.55 -12.59
C GLN A 33 -10.06 -10.07 -12.38
N LYS A 34 -10.39 -9.26 -13.40
CA LYS A 34 -10.36 -7.80 -13.29
C LYS A 34 -11.59 -7.37 -12.52
N LEU A 35 -11.40 -6.73 -11.37
CA LEU A 35 -12.49 -6.14 -10.61
C LEU A 35 -12.55 -4.63 -10.88
N ASP A 36 -13.72 -4.12 -11.26
CA ASP A 36 -14.04 -2.70 -11.14
C ASP A 36 -14.26 -2.41 -9.66
N LEU A 37 -13.44 -1.53 -9.11
CA LEU A 37 -13.41 -1.32 -7.68
C LEU A 37 -13.84 0.10 -7.35
N ASP A 38 -15.01 0.21 -6.74
CA ASP A 38 -15.32 1.33 -5.87
C ASP A 38 -14.52 1.22 -4.56
N GLY A 39 -14.09 2.36 -4.01
CA GLY A 39 -13.45 2.45 -2.70
C GLY A 39 -12.01 2.99 -2.67
N ARG A 40 -11.46 3.12 -1.45
CA ARG A 40 -10.14 3.72 -1.18
C ARG A 40 -8.98 2.73 -1.35
N TYR A 41 -7.84 3.27 -1.77
CA TYR A 41 -6.54 2.59 -1.76
C TYR A 41 -5.90 2.67 -0.38
N TYR A 42 -5.02 1.72 -0.13
CA TYR A 42 -4.22 1.60 1.08
C TYR A 42 -2.78 1.28 0.72
N ILE A 43 -1.85 1.62 1.59
CA ILE A 43 -0.46 1.18 1.52
C ILE A 43 -0.16 0.28 2.71
N ASP A 44 0.51 -0.83 2.44
CA ASP A 44 1.01 -1.78 3.43
C ASP A 44 2.54 -1.76 3.41
N PHE A 45 3.15 -1.63 4.58
CA PHE A 45 4.60 -1.62 4.73
C PHE A 45 5.02 -2.20 6.08
N LEU A 46 6.27 -2.64 6.15
CA LEU A 46 6.88 -3.09 7.40
C LEU A 46 7.65 -1.91 8.02
N GLN A 47 7.41 -1.64 9.30
CA GLN A 47 8.14 -0.67 10.10
C GLN A 47 8.37 -1.30 11.48
N ASP A 48 9.63 -1.34 11.93
CA ASP A 48 10.02 -1.89 13.25
C ASP A 48 9.56 -3.34 13.49
N GLY A 49 9.56 -4.16 12.42
CA GLY A 49 9.10 -5.55 12.48
C GLY A 49 7.57 -5.71 12.45
N GLU A 50 6.80 -4.62 12.50
CA GLU A 50 5.35 -4.65 12.43
C GLU A 50 4.83 -4.25 11.05
N ARG A 51 3.76 -4.93 10.61
CA ARG A 51 3.07 -4.57 9.37
C ARG A 51 2.07 -3.45 9.66
N LYS A 52 2.34 -2.27 9.13
CA LYS A 52 1.46 -1.10 9.20
C LYS A 52 0.69 -0.92 7.90
N ARG A 53 -0.52 -0.38 8.04
CA ARG A 53 -1.42 -0.06 6.94
C ARG A 53 -1.92 1.36 7.07
N LEU A 54 -1.84 2.14 5.99
CA LEU A 54 -2.37 3.51 5.93
C LEU A 54 -3.32 3.68 4.75
N ALA A 55 -4.31 4.55 4.90
CA ALA A 55 -5.13 4.97 3.77
C ALA A 55 -4.30 5.79 2.77
N ALA A 56 -4.50 5.52 1.49
CA ALA A 56 -3.72 6.05 0.37
C ALA A 56 -4.60 6.72 -0.70
N GLY A 57 -5.72 7.30 -0.28
CA GLY A 57 -6.60 8.07 -1.18
C GLY A 57 -7.63 7.23 -1.92
N ALA A 58 -8.39 7.87 -2.79
CA ALA A 58 -9.43 7.25 -3.62
C ALA A 58 -8.96 6.98 -5.05
N THR A 59 -7.89 7.66 -5.49
CA THR A 59 -7.39 7.53 -6.86
C THR A 59 -6.07 6.75 -6.93
N PRO A 60 -5.78 6.10 -8.08
CA PRO A 60 -4.50 5.47 -8.34
C PRO A 60 -3.29 6.41 -8.15
N ALA A 61 -3.44 7.67 -8.58
CA ALA A 61 -2.38 8.67 -8.51
C ALA A 61 -2.07 9.07 -7.07
N GLU A 62 -3.09 9.27 -6.24
CA GLU A 62 -2.93 9.51 -4.81
C GLU A 62 -2.23 8.34 -4.12
N ALA A 63 -2.61 7.11 -4.48
CA ALA A 63 -2.02 5.91 -3.90
C ALA A 63 -0.53 5.77 -4.23
N LEU A 64 -0.16 6.05 -5.49
CA LEU A 64 1.24 6.08 -5.92
C LEU A 64 2.03 7.19 -5.21
N ALA A 65 1.48 8.41 -5.13
CA ALA A 65 2.13 9.52 -4.45
C ALA A 65 2.37 9.21 -2.96
N LYS A 66 1.37 8.65 -2.27
CA LYS A 66 1.48 8.18 -0.88
C LYS A 66 2.50 7.05 -0.72
N ALA A 67 2.53 6.10 -1.64
CA ALA A 67 3.49 5.01 -1.59
C ALA A 67 4.94 5.52 -1.75
N GLU A 68 5.18 6.41 -2.71
CA GLU A 68 6.50 7.05 -2.90
C GLU A 68 6.91 7.90 -1.70
N GLN A 69 5.98 8.68 -1.14
CA GLN A 69 6.23 9.43 0.09
C GLN A 69 6.63 8.49 1.24
N GLN A 70 5.89 7.40 1.44
CA GLN A 70 6.17 6.44 2.51
C GLN A 70 7.52 5.73 2.30
N LYS A 71 7.87 5.38 1.06
CA LYS A 71 9.19 4.80 0.75
C LYS A 71 10.32 5.75 1.16
N ARG A 72 10.19 7.05 0.86
CA ARG A 72 11.19 8.07 1.25
C ARG A 72 11.30 8.21 2.76
N LEU A 73 10.16 8.23 3.47
CA LEU A 73 10.15 8.30 4.94
C LEU A 73 10.83 7.10 5.58
N LEU A 74 10.53 5.90 5.11
CA LEU A 74 11.14 4.68 5.61
C LEU A 74 12.65 4.64 5.31
N ALA A 75 13.07 5.08 4.12
CA ALA A 75 14.47 5.19 3.77
C ALA A 75 15.22 6.21 4.65
N ALA A 76 14.61 7.37 4.92
CA ALA A 76 15.17 8.39 5.80
C ALA A 76 15.32 7.89 7.25
N GLN A 77 14.28 7.23 7.79
CA GLN A 77 14.35 6.63 9.13
C GLN A 77 15.44 5.57 9.23
N LYS A 78 15.55 4.71 8.21
CA LYS A 78 16.61 3.70 8.16
C LYS A 78 18.00 4.35 8.14
N ALA A 79 18.19 5.39 7.31
CA ALA A 79 19.46 6.10 7.23
C ALA A 79 19.82 6.81 8.55
N ALA A 80 18.82 7.39 9.24
CA ALA A 80 19.03 8.02 10.54
C ALA A 80 19.41 6.99 11.62
N ALA A 81 18.72 5.84 11.66
CA ALA A 81 19.05 4.75 12.55
C ALA A 81 20.48 4.20 12.29
N GLU A 82 20.88 4.05 11.03
CA GLU A 82 22.24 3.64 10.65
C GLU A 82 23.30 4.70 11.02
N ALA A 83 22.93 5.99 11.01
CA ALA A 83 23.79 7.09 11.43
C ALA A 83 23.82 7.30 12.95
N GLY A 84 23.05 6.53 13.73
CA GLY A 84 22.92 6.72 15.18
C GLY A 84 22.19 8.01 15.58
N ILE A 85 21.39 8.58 14.66
CA ILE A 85 20.58 9.78 14.89
C ILE A 85 19.17 9.31 15.27
N GLU A 86 18.77 9.48 16.52
CA GLU A 86 17.36 9.39 16.89
C GLU A 86 16.60 10.56 16.26
N LEU A 87 15.59 10.24 15.43
CA LEU A 87 14.67 11.20 14.80
C LEU A 87 13.39 11.34 15.62
#